data_AF-A0A9Q0R5R8-F1
#
_entry.id   AF-A0A9Q0R5R8-F1
#
_cell.length_a   1.000
_cell.length_b   1.000
_cell.length_c   1.000
_cell.angle_alpha   90.00
_cell.angle_beta   90.00
_cell.angle_gamma   90.00
#
_symmetry.space_group_name_H-M   'P 1'
#
loop_
_entity.id
_entity.type
_entity.pdbx_description
1 polymer ?
#
loop_
_entity_poly.entity_id
_entity_poly.type
_entity_poly.pdbx_seq_one_letter_code
_entity_poly.pdbx_strand_id
1 'polypeptide(L)'
;MSILDQQLKSIRTSRKHVPDYLAPKQLPSLLFEATEAKDIDDNTIFEIGINAIKNLIQFDKYFKKFQKDLFHESKRGFDRLRLSEKENLELNMLIKDFLDHLSQFFMFETAHQCLEYLIRIFKINHFNTEELVAFGFPFHQTKVFSRIIQLCNLEDSRWEFFAPIQKEGAIFDRNSLVNRCIKTPWLINYICELVKERVENGISFPVLVSFYTNVLIEIFTLLFSNDIKVSQDSINTILTTIIPYLTFGLNYAPNFHSNDEFQVATFMVIMKLSSLTQLSIEVTNTFIILITKWSLNQEKLKTKQTDALRCVIFLFQTQNSLLDFPKGSFDNLLKFDKLAKSIVKLNSQTHTQKCIHAILKEMCSRILSAQSSQELDENMNFLEEIVYNIDMTKHAETFANFLIKIYNEMPNSKSKPESEVNFQLGRSPSKSRSPSQKRKPTLLFEESGMDIESQIKPKQTDSSGTTQNIENPKNPIFAPLLRPTLSQSC
;
A
#
# COMPACT_ATOMS: atom_id res chain seq x y z
N MET A 1 -4.60 26.22 -48.80
CA MET A 1 -5.98 26.02 -48.33
C MET A 1 -6.75 27.29 -48.65
N SER A 2 -7.96 27.16 -49.19
CA SER A 2 -8.89 28.25 -49.40
C SER A 2 -9.42 28.77 -48.06
N ILE A 3 -9.86 30.04 -48.04
CA ILE A 3 -10.69 30.58 -46.94
C ILE A 3 -11.97 29.73 -46.80
N LEU A 4 -12.50 29.20 -47.91
CA LEU A 4 -13.64 28.27 -47.90
C LEU A 4 -13.29 26.95 -47.19
N ASP A 5 -12.07 26.42 -47.33
CA ASP A 5 -11.64 25.20 -46.63
C ASP A 5 -11.56 25.45 -45.12
N GLN A 6 -11.06 26.62 -44.71
CA GLN A 6 -10.96 27.02 -43.31
C GLN A 6 -12.34 27.27 -42.69
N GLN A 7 -13.25 27.90 -43.43
CA GLN A 7 -14.65 28.09 -43.02
C GLN A 7 -15.42 26.76 -42.97
N LEU A 8 -15.21 25.85 -43.94
CA LEU A 8 -15.77 24.50 -43.88
C LEU A 8 -15.21 23.71 -42.70
N LYS A 9 -13.91 23.84 -42.39
CA LYS A 9 -13.31 23.17 -41.23
C LYS A 9 -13.86 23.73 -39.91
N SER A 10 -14.01 25.05 -39.76
CA SER A 10 -14.59 25.63 -38.54
C SER A 10 -16.10 25.35 -38.39
N ILE A 11 -16.86 25.31 -39.48
CA ILE A 11 -18.28 24.91 -39.45
C ILE A 11 -18.42 23.42 -39.11
N ARG A 12 -17.51 22.56 -39.61
CA ARG A 12 -17.44 21.13 -39.25
C ARG A 12 -17.14 20.91 -37.76
N THR A 13 -16.23 21.67 -37.15
CA THR A 13 -15.98 21.57 -35.70
C THR A 13 -17.03 22.26 -34.84
N SER A 14 -17.72 23.29 -35.34
CA SER A 14 -18.73 24.03 -34.58
C SER A 14 -20.10 23.34 -34.52
N ARG A 15 -20.43 22.47 -35.49
CA ARG A 15 -21.62 21.61 -35.40
C ARG A 15 -21.26 20.33 -34.63
N LYS A 16 -21.96 20.05 -33.54
CA LYS A 16 -22.03 18.70 -32.90
C LYS A 16 -22.80 17.71 -33.78
N HIS A 17 -22.56 17.71 -35.09
CA HIS A 17 -23.17 16.78 -36.02
C HIS A 17 -22.36 15.48 -36.03
N VAL A 18 -23.06 14.36 -36.03
CA VAL A 18 -22.59 13.03 -36.47
C VAL A 18 -21.54 13.20 -37.58
N PRO A 19 -20.23 12.99 -37.30
CA PRO A 19 -19.17 13.18 -38.30
C PRO A 19 -19.23 12.12 -39.41
N ASP A 20 -18.66 12.43 -40.58
CA ASP A 20 -18.82 11.66 -41.82
C ASP A 20 -18.35 10.18 -41.71
N TYR A 21 -17.52 9.82 -40.71
CA TYR A 21 -17.14 8.41 -40.44
C TYR A 21 -18.26 7.54 -39.83
N LEU A 22 -19.39 8.15 -39.45
CA LEU A 22 -20.62 7.41 -39.10
C LEU A 22 -21.44 7.01 -40.34
N ALA A 23 -20.95 7.28 -41.57
CA ALA A 23 -21.32 6.50 -42.74
C ALA A 23 -20.78 5.05 -42.57
N PRO A 24 -21.62 4.04 -42.35
CA PRO A 24 -21.19 2.82 -41.70
C PRO A 24 -20.44 1.89 -42.66
N LYS A 25 -19.14 1.66 -42.39
CA LYS A 25 -18.51 0.38 -42.77
C LYS A 25 -18.81 -0.72 -41.74
N GLN A 26 -18.96 -0.37 -40.47
CA GLN A 26 -19.20 -1.28 -39.34
C GLN A 26 -20.07 -0.55 -38.29
N LEU A 27 -20.93 -1.28 -37.56
CA LEU A 27 -21.62 -0.74 -36.37
C LEU A 27 -20.71 -0.90 -35.14
N PRO A 28 -20.71 0.05 -34.19
CA PRO A 28 -19.96 -0.08 -32.95
C PRO A 28 -20.56 -1.20 -32.08
N SER A 29 -19.72 -2.15 -31.68
CA SER A 29 -20.09 -3.33 -30.89
C SER A 29 -18.88 -3.84 -30.10
N LEU A 30 -19.08 -4.09 -28.81
CA LEU A 30 -18.12 -4.66 -27.87
C LEU A 30 -18.16 -6.19 -27.90
N LEU A 31 -19.36 -6.77 -27.98
CA LEU A 31 -19.57 -8.22 -27.87
C LEU A 31 -19.51 -8.97 -29.20
N PHE A 32 -20.04 -8.37 -30.27
CA PHE A 32 -20.24 -9.01 -31.56
C PHE A 32 -19.26 -8.49 -32.61
N GLU A 33 -18.89 -9.33 -33.57
CA GLU A 33 -18.03 -8.89 -34.66
C GLU A 33 -18.75 -7.98 -35.66
N ALA A 34 -17.98 -7.22 -36.43
CA ALA A 34 -18.51 -6.14 -37.27
C ALA A 34 -19.43 -6.57 -38.43
N THR A 35 -19.53 -7.88 -38.69
CA THR A 35 -20.57 -8.51 -39.53
C THR A 35 -21.84 -8.74 -38.72
N GLU A 36 -21.75 -9.53 -37.66
CA GLU A 36 -22.86 -9.93 -36.76
C GLU A 36 -23.58 -8.71 -36.17
N ALA A 37 -22.83 -7.70 -35.75
CA ALA A 37 -23.35 -6.46 -35.16
C ALA A 37 -24.31 -5.67 -36.09
N LYS A 38 -24.32 -5.95 -37.39
CA LYS A 38 -25.26 -5.34 -38.37
C LYS A 38 -26.58 -6.09 -38.46
N ASP A 39 -26.55 -7.40 -38.23
CA ASP A 39 -27.71 -8.28 -38.32
C ASP A 39 -28.51 -8.30 -37.00
N ILE A 40 -27.87 -7.91 -35.88
CA ILE A 40 -28.48 -7.77 -34.56
C ILE A 40 -29.18 -6.41 -34.43
N ASP A 41 -30.49 -6.45 -34.21
CA ASP A 41 -31.36 -5.28 -34.08
C ASP A 41 -31.32 -4.65 -32.67
N ASP A 42 -31.78 -3.41 -32.56
CA ASP A 42 -31.76 -2.67 -31.30
C ASP A 42 -32.74 -3.20 -30.24
N ASN A 43 -33.77 -4.00 -30.61
CA ASN A 43 -34.59 -4.71 -29.62
C ASN A 43 -33.84 -5.87 -28.98
N THR A 44 -33.08 -6.63 -29.76
CA THR A 44 -32.21 -7.71 -29.25
C THR A 44 -31.14 -7.13 -28.31
N ILE A 45 -30.51 -6.02 -28.69
CA ILE A 45 -29.56 -5.30 -27.83
C ILE A 45 -30.24 -4.76 -26.55
N PHE A 46 -31.46 -4.22 -26.66
CA PHE A 46 -32.25 -3.79 -25.51
C PHE A 46 -32.51 -4.96 -24.55
N GLU A 47 -32.93 -6.13 -25.04
CA GLU A 47 -33.23 -7.30 -24.21
C GLU A 47 -31.98 -7.92 -23.57
N ILE A 48 -30.83 -7.87 -24.24
CA ILE A 48 -29.52 -8.15 -23.65
C ILE A 48 -29.26 -7.21 -22.46
N GLY A 49 -29.39 -5.89 -22.65
CA GLY A 49 -29.20 -4.90 -21.58
C GLY A 49 -30.17 -5.09 -20.40
N ILE A 50 -31.44 -5.34 -20.67
CA ILE A 50 -32.48 -5.60 -19.66
C ILE A 50 -32.18 -6.87 -18.84
N ASN A 51 -31.64 -7.91 -19.44
CA ASN A 51 -31.29 -9.14 -18.71
C ASN A 51 -29.95 -9.01 -17.97
N ALA A 52 -28.98 -8.32 -18.56
CA ALA A 52 -27.70 -8.00 -17.93
C ALA A 52 -27.87 -7.20 -16.63
N ILE A 53 -28.68 -6.14 -16.63
CA ILE A 53 -28.91 -5.33 -15.42
C ILE A 53 -29.64 -6.13 -14.32
N LYS A 54 -30.60 -7.00 -14.68
CA LYS A 54 -31.29 -7.89 -13.72
C LYS A 54 -30.31 -8.84 -13.04
N ASN A 55 -29.33 -9.36 -13.78
CA ASN A 55 -28.29 -10.25 -13.25
C ASN A 55 -27.29 -9.46 -12.38
N LEU A 56 -26.83 -8.29 -12.85
CA LEU A 56 -25.92 -7.42 -12.12
C LEU A 56 -26.49 -6.98 -10.75
N ILE A 57 -27.81 -6.76 -10.69
CA ILE A 57 -28.57 -6.43 -9.46
C ILE A 57 -28.60 -7.56 -8.42
N GLN A 58 -28.30 -8.81 -8.80
CA GLN A 58 -28.15 -9.92 -7.86
C GLN A 58 -26.78 -9.87 -7.15
N PHE A 59 -25.75 -9.32 -7.81
CA PHE A 59 -24.44 -9.08 -7.22
C PHE A 59 -24.42 -7.80 -6.37
N ASP A 60 -24.91 -6.68 -6.90
CA ASP A 60 -25.00 -5.42 -6.15
C ASP A 60 -26.36 -4.72 -6.35
N LYS A 61 -27.03 -4.45 -5.23
CA LYS A 61 -28.33 -3.77 -5.17
C LYS A 61 -28.24 -2.29 -5.55
N TYR A 62 -27.05 -1.68 -5.56
CA TYR A 62 -26.84 -0.30 -6.01
C TYR A 62 -27.40 -0.06 -7.42
N PHE A 63 -27.24 -1.04 -8.32
CA PHE A 63 -27.67 -0.93 -9.70
C PHE A 63 -29.19 -0.83 -9.91
N LYS A 64 -30.01 -1.08 -8.87
CA LYS A 64 -31.47 -0.98 -8.94
C LYS A 64 -31.98 0.40 -9.35
N LYS A 65 -31.25 1.48 -9.00
CA LYS A 65 -31.68 2.84 -9.32
C LYS A 65 -31.73 3.09 -10.83
N PHE A 66 -30.73 2.62 -11.58
CA PHE A 66 -30.63 2.81 -13.02
C PHE A 66 -31.67 2.02 -13.84
N GLN A 67 -32.41 1.09 -13.22
CA GLN A 67 -33.45 0.33 -13.94
C GLN A 67 -34.55 1.21 -14.52
N LYS A 68 -34.92 2.32 -13.86
CA LYS A 68 -35.98 3.20 -14.37
C LYS A 68 -35.49 4.15 -15.45
N ASP A 69 -34.22 4.54 -15.37
CA ASP A 69 -33.70 5.71 -16.09
C ASP A 69 -32.80 5.35 -17.29
N LEU A 70 -32.14 4.18 -17.24
CA LEU A 70 -31.32 3.63 -18.34
C LEU A 70 -31.90 2.32 -18.92
N PHE A 71 -32.43 1.43 -18.07
CA PHE A 71 -32.82 0.06 -18.44
C PHE A 71 -34.32 -0.20 -18.28
N HIS A 72 -35.16 0.65 -18.87
CA HIS A 72 -36.63 0.57 -18.81
C HIS A 72 -37.24 0.46 -20.21
N GLU A 73 -38.42 -0.17 -20.35
CA GLU A 73 -39.14 -0.35 -21.63
C GLU A 73 -39.39 0.99 -22.38
N SER A 74 -39.49 2.11 -21.65
CA SER A 74 -39.57 3.46 -22.23
C SER A 74 -38.28 3.95 -22.91
N LYS A 75 -37.24 3.10 -23.03
CA LYS A 75 -36.02 3.34 -23.81
C LYS A 75 -35.96 2.54 -25.11
N ARG A 76 -36.94 1.66 -25.42
CA ARG A 76 -37.07 1.10 -26.78
C ARG A 76 -37.29 2.25 -27.77
N GLY A 77 -36.51 2.27 -28.85
CA GLY A 77 -36.54 3.35 -29.84
C GLY A 77 -36.00 4.70 -29.35
N PHE A 78 -35.27 4.74 -28.23
CA PHE A 78 -34.58 5.95 -27.76
C PHE A 78 -33.49 6.38 -28.74
N ASP A 79 -33.47 7.66 -29.12
CA ASP A 79 -32.39 8.27 -29.89
C ASP A 79 -31.85 9.51 -29.17
N ARG A 80 -30.62 9.38 -28.66
CA ARG A 80 -29.90 10.42 -27.93
C ARG A 80 -29.72 11.73 -28.70
N LEU A 81 -29.74 11.68 -30.04
CA LEU A 81 -29.60 12.87 -30.90
C LEU A 81 -30.80 13.82 -30.83
N ARG A 82 -31.92 13.39 -30.21
CA ARG A 82 -33.14 14.19 -30.03
C ARG A 82 -33.21 14.92 -28.69
N LEU A 83 -32.30 14.61 -27.75
CA LEU A 83 -32.25 15.26 -26.44
C LEU A 83 -31.65 16.66 -26.55
N SER A 84 -32.16 17.60 -25.75
CA SER A 84 -31.52 18.90 -25.54
C SER A 84 -30.14 18.76 -24.88
N GLU A 85 -29.38 19.85 -24.86
CA GLU A 85 -28.07 19.87 -24.20
C GLU A 85 -28.18 19.63 -22.68
N LYS A 86 -29.23 20.14 -22.02
CA LYS A 86 -29.47 19.92 -20.59
C LYS A 86 -29.78 18.45 -20.29
N GLU A 87 -30.67 17.83 -21.06
CA GLU A 87 -31.00 16.41 -20.90
C GLU A 87 -29.80 15.51 -21.19
N ASN A 88 -28.93 15.88 -22.15
CA ASN A 88 -27.68 15.17 -22.41
C ASN A 88 -26.67 15.28 -21.25
N LEU A 89 -26.63 16.41 -20.54
CA LEU A 89 -25.78 16.60 -19.35
C LEU A 89 -26.29 15.80 -18.15
N GLU A 90 -27.60 15.79 -17.91
CA GLU A 90 -28.23 14.96 -16.87
C GLU A 90 -28.02 13.46 -17.15
N LEU A 91 -28.14 13.06 -18.41
CA LEU A 91 -27.81 11.71 -18.87
C LEU A 91 -26.32 11.37 -18.73
N ASN A 92 -25.41 12.33 -18.98
CA ASN A 92 -23.97 12.13 -18.75
C ASN A 92 -23.67 11.82 -17.29
N MET A 93 -24.24 12.58 -16.35
CA MET A 93 -24.06 12.35 -14.91
C MET A 93 -24.55 10.96 -14.49
N LEU A 94 -25.72 10.55 -14.99
CA LEU A 94 -26.29 9.22 -14.71
C LEU A 94 -25.45 8.08 -15.29
N ILE A 95 -24.89 8.26 -16.50
CA ILE A 95 -24.01 7.28 -17.15
C ILE A 95 -22.65 7.23 -16.43
N LYS A 96 -22.09 8.36 -15.99
CA LYS A 96 -20.87 8.40 -15.17
C LYS A 96 -21.03 7.57 -13.89
N ASP A 97 -22.06 7.85 -13.11
CA ASP A 97 -22.37 7.13 -11.87
C ASP A 97 -22.58 5.62 -12.10
N PHE A 98 -23.24 5.24 -13.20
CA PHE A 98 -23.36 3.82 -13.59
C PHE A 98 -21.99 3.20 -13.90
N LEU A 99 -21.19 3.82 -14.77
CA LEU A 99 -19.87 3.32 -15.18
C LEU A 99 -18.87 3.29 -14.01
N ASP A 100 -18.93 4.27 -13.12
CA ASP A 100 -18.09 4.38 -11.93
C ASP A 100 -18.27 3.18 -10.99
N HIS A 101 -19.52 2.71 -10.84
CA HIS A 101 -19.86 1.53 -10.05
C HIS A 101 -19.73 0.21 -10.83
N LEU A 102 -19.93 0.23 -12.16
CA LEU A 102 -19.74 -0.94 -13.03
C LEU A 102 -18.27 -1.35 -13.11
N SER A 103 -17.33 -0.41 -12.97
CA SER A 103 -15.89 -0.62 -13.11
C SER A 103 -15.32 -1.72 -12.19
N GLN A 104 -15.88 -1.91 -10.99
CA GLN A 104 -15.48 -3.03 -10.10
C GLN A 104 -15.88 -4.42 -10.66
N PHE A 105 -16.89 -4.46 -11.54
CA PHE A 105 -17.39 -5.64 -12.23
C PHE A 105 -16.84 -5.77 -13.66
N PHE A 106 -15.82 -5.01 -14.07
CA PHE A 106 -15.32 -4.94 -15.45
C PHE A 106 -15.12 -6.31 -16.11
N MET A 107 -14.60 -7.31 -15.38
CA MET A 107 -14.33 -8.66 -15.90
C MET A 107 -15.57 -9.57 -16.03
N PHE A 108 -16.76 -9.10 -15.65
CA PHE A 108 -18.00 -9.88 -15.67
C PHE A 108 -18.68 -9.75 -17.04
N GLU A 109 -19.15 -10.87 -17.61
CA GLU A 109 -19.88 -10.85 -18.87
C GLU A 109 -21.14 -9.97 -18.81
N THR A 110 -21.85 -9.96 -17.69
CA THR A 110 -23.01 -9.09 -17.46
C THR A 110 -22.64 -7.60 -17.46
N ALA A 111 -21.40 -7.23 -17.12
CA ALA A 111 -20.93 -5.86 -17.26
C ALA A 111 -20.68 -5.49 -18.73
N HIS A 112 -20.07 -6.40 -19.51
CA HIS A 112 -19.93 -6.22 -20.96
C HIS A 112 -21.29 -6.12 -21.67
N GLN A 113 -22.28 -6.94 -21.29
CA GLN A 113 -23.64 -6.91 -21.84
C GLN A 113 -24.37 -5.59 -21.50
N CYS A 114 -24.23 -5.06 -20.28
CA CYS A 114 -24.68 -3.71 -19.95
C CYS A 114 -23.98 -2.64 -20.80
N LEU A 115 -22.68 -2.81 -21.07
CA LEU A 115 -21.87 -1.84 -21.80
C LEU A 115 -22.18 -1.82 -23.31
N GLU A 116 -22.43 -2.98 -23.92
CA GLU A 116 -22.92 -3.13 -25.29
C GLU A 116 -24.20 -2.32 -25.51
N TYR A 117 -25.18 -2.49 -24.62
CA TYR A 117 -26.44 -1.75 -24.65
C TYR A 117 -26.23 -0.23 -24.56
N LEU A 118 -25.34 0.24 -23.68
CA LEU A 118 -25.02 1.67 -23.59
C LEU A 118 -24.25 2.20 -24.81
N ILE A 119 -23.37 1.40 -25.42
CA ILE A 119 -22.64 1.78 -26.64
C ILE A 119 -23.61 1.92 -27.81
N ARG A 120 -24.47 0.93 -28.04
CA ARG A 120 -25.47 0.92 -29.12
C ARG A 120 -26.54 1.99 -28.97
N ILE A 121 -27.25 2.01 -27.83
CA ILE A 121 -28.47 2.80 -27.64
C ILE A 121 -28.15 4.21 -27.12
N PHE A 122 -27.19 4.33 -26.20
CA PHE A 122 -26.82 5.61 -25.58
C PHE A 122 -25.55 6.24 -26.20
N LYS A 123 -24.92 5.60 -27.19
CA LYS A 123 -23.81 6.13 -27.98
C LYS A 123 -22.64 6.62 -27.10
N ILE A 124 -22.40 5.96 -25.97
CA ILE A 124 -21.47 6.42 -24.92
C ILE A 124 -20.01 6.53 -25.41
N ASN A 125 -19.64 5.76 -26.44
CA ASN A 125 -18.35 5.81 -27.11
C ASN A 125 -18.10 7.13 -27.88
N HIS A 126 -19.12 7.98 -28.07
CA HIS A 126 -19.01 9.32 -28.64
C HIS A 126 -19.30 10.44 -27.63
N PHE A 127 -20.26 10.24 -26.72
CA PHE A 127 -20.73 11.28 -25.78
C PHE A 127 -20.11 11.19 -24.38
N ASN A 128 -19.50 10.05 -24.03
CA ASN A 128 -18.98 9.71 -22.71
C ASN A 128 -17.60 9.04 -22.79
N THR A 129 -16.77 9.48 -23.74
CA THR A 129 -15.44 8.90 -23.99
C THR A 129 -14.57 8.91 -22.72
N GLU A 130 -14.57 10.01 -21.95
CA GLU A 130 -13.71 10.10 -20.75
C GLU A 130 -14.20 9.18 -19.62
N GLU A 131 -15.51 9.01 -19.43
CA GLU A 131 -16.07 8.05 -18.47
C GLU A 131 -15.86 6.58 -18.92
N LEU A 132 -15.96 6.32 -20.23
CA LEU A 132 -15.76 4.99 -20.81
C LEU A 132 -14.29 4.55 -20.75
N VAL A 133 -13.34 5.49 -20.93
CA VAL A 133 -11.93 5.24 -20.63
C VAL A 133 -11.74 5.04 -19.12
N ALA A 134 -12.33 5.89 -18.25
CA ALA A 134 -12.22 5.76 -16.79
C ALA A 134 -12.70 4.40 -16.26
N PHE A 135 -13.79 3.88 -16.82
CA PHE A 135 -14.37 2.57 -16.51
C PHE A 135 -13.36 1.42 -16.71
N GLY A 136 -12.60 1.45 -17.81
CA GLY A 136 -11.67 0.39 -18.17
C GLY A 136 -10.21 0.62 -17.80
N PHE A 137 -9.82 1.84 -17.41
CA PHE A 137 -8.42 2.24 -17.24
C PHE A 137 -7.57 1.35 -16.33
N PRO A 138 -8.06 0.84 -15.17
CA PRO A 138 -7.30 -0.10 -14.33
C PRO A 138 -6.95 -1.40 -15.08
N PHE A 139 -7.79 -1.80 -16.04
CA PHE A 139 -7.69 -3.01 -16.84
C PHE A 139 -7.02 -2.76 -18.20
N HIS A 140 -6.20 -1.71 -18.33
CA HIS A 140 -5.46 -1.37 -19.55
C HIS A 140 -4.68 -2.53 -20.20
N GLN A 141 -4.26 -3.51 -19.38
CA GLN A 141 -3.56 -4.72 -19.81
C GLN A 141 -4.50 -5.83 -20.37
N THR A 142 -5.76 -5.52 -20.68
CA THR A 142 -6.76 -6.50 -21.18
C THR A 142 -7.19 -6.22 -22.63
N LYS A 143 -7.54 -7.28 -23.38
CA LYS A 143 -8.13 -7.16 -24.72
C LYS A 143 -9.48 -6.41 -24.72
N VAL A 144 -10.25 -6.51 -23.63
CA VAL A 144 -11.52 -5.80 -23.47
C VAL A 144 -11.27 -4.28 -23.45
N PHE A 145 -10.26 -3.81 -22.72
CA PHE A 145 -9.87 -2.40 -22.74
C PHE A 145 -9.45 -1.96 -24.15
N SER A 146 -8.61 -2.74 -24.84
CA SER A 146 -8.23 -2.46 -26.23
C SER A 146 -9.46 -2.36 -27.16
N ARG A 147 -10.47 -3.22 -27.00
CA ARG A 147 -11.72 -3.14 -27.76
C ARG A 147 -12.56 -1.92 -27.40
N ILE A 148 -12.64 -1.55 -26.12
CA ILE A 148 -13.30 -0.30 -25.70
C ILE A 148 -12.62 0.91 -26.36
N ILE A 149 -11.28 0.94 -26.34
CA ILE A 149 -10.48 1.98 -26.99
C ILE A 149 -10.70 2.04 -28.52
N GLN A 150 -10.86 0.89 -29.20
CA GLN A 150 -11.24 0.83 -30.62
C GLN A 150 -12.60 1.48 -30.92
N LEU A 151 -13.55 1.39 -29.99
CA LEU A 151 -14.92 1.91 -30.16
C LEU A 151 -15.04 3.40 -29.81
N CYS A 152 -14.21 3.90 -28.90
CA CYS A 152 -14.17 5.31 -28.51
C CYS A 152 -13.82 6.23 -29.68
N ASN A 153 -14.53 7.36 -29.81
CA ASN A 153 -14.01 8.52 -30.53
C ASN A 153 -12.93 9.20 -29.69
N LEU A 154 -11.69 9.21 -30.19
CA LEU A 154 -10.51 9.80 -29.53
C LEU A 154 -9.99 11.06 -30.23
N GLU A 155 -10.58 11.47 -31.35
CA GLU A 155 -10.15 12.65 -32.12
C GLU A 155 -10.26 13.93 -31.28
N ASP A 156 -9.25 14.81 -31.39
CA ASP A 156 -9.08 16.05 -30.61
C ASP A 156 -9.17 15.86 -29.06
N SER A 157 -9.06 14.63 -28.56
CA SER A 157 -9.19 14.31 -27.13
C SER A 157 -7.84 14.19 -26.40
N ARG A 158 -7.86 14.36 -25.07
CA ARG A 158 -6.69 14.10 -24.20
C ARG A 158 -6.19 12.65 -24.31
N TRP A 159 -7.04 11.73 -24.77
CA TRP A 159 -6.80 10.31 -24.92
C TRP A 159 -6.24 9.90 -26.30
N GLU A 160 -5.95 10.86 -27.19
CA GLU A 160 -5.38 10.60 -28.52
C GLU A 160 -4.09 9.73 -28.48
N PHE A 161 -3.35 9.72 -27.36
CA PHE A 161 -2.18 8.85 -27.21
C PHE A 161 -2.49 7.35 -27.28
N PHE A 162 -3.76 6.95 -27.16
CA PHE A 162 -4.25 5.58 -27.40
C PHE A 162 -4.47 5.25 -28.89
N ALA A 163 -4.32 6.19 -29.82
CA ALA A 163 -4.52 5.97 -31.26
C ALA A 163 -3.72 4.81 -31.90
N PRO A 164 -2.51 4.40 -31.41
CA PRO A 164 -1.87 3.17 -31.88
C PRO A 164 -2.68 1.92 -31.49
N ILE A 165 -3.11 1.82 -30.23
CA ILE A 165 -3.93 0.73 -29.69
C ILE A 165 -5.31 0.69 -30.36
N GLN A 166 -5.90 1.85 -30.64
CA GLN A 166 -7.15 1.99 -31.40
C GLN A 166 -7.04 1.40 -32.83
N LYS A 167 -5.85 1.40 -33.44
CA LYS A 167 -5.62 0.84 -34.79
C LYS A 167 -5.23 -0.64 -34.76
N GLU A 168 -4.37 -1.03 -33.83
CA GLU A 168 -3.79 -2.37 -33.78
C GLU A 168 -4.61 -3.37 -32.95
N GLY A 169 -5.46 -2.90 -32.03
CA GLY A 169 -6.11 -3.76 -31.04
C GLY A 169 -5.15 -4.37 -30.00
N ALA A 170 -3.90 -3.93 -30.00
CA ALA A 170 -2.85 -4.40 -29.10
C ALA A 170 -3.18 -4.11 -27.62
N ILE A 171 -2.62 -4.90 -26.71
CA ILE A 171 -2.76 -4.65 -25.27
C ILE A 171 -1.84 -3.49 -24.87
N PHE A 172 -2.33 -2.53 -24.08
CA PHE A 172 -1.47 -1.46 -23.56
C PHE A 172 -0.66 -1.98 -22.37
N ASP A 173 0.67 -1.91 -22.47
CA ASP A 173 1.55 -2.37 -21.41
C ASP A 173 1.79 -1.28 -20.35
N ARG A 174 2.11 -1.71 -19.13
CA ARG A 174 2.27 -0.83 -17.98
C ARG A 174 3.54 0.03 -18.05
N ASN A 175 4.61 -0.45 -18.69
CA ASN A 175 5.82 0.34 -18.85
C ASN A 175 5.56 1.53 -19.78
N SER A 176 4.78 1.34 -20.85
CA SER A 176 4.32 2.44 -21.71
C SER A 176 3.41 3.42 -20.96
N LEU A 177 2.51 2.95 -20.10
CA LEU A 177 1.71 3.80 -19.21
C LEU A 177 2.60 4.66 -18.28
N VAL A 178 3.51 4.04 -17.53
CA VAL A 178 4.41 4.72 -16.59
C VAL A 178 5.33 5.72 -17.30
N ASN A 179 5.88 5.34 -18.46
CA ASN A 179 6.65 6.26 -19.32
C ASN A 179 5.80 7.41 -19.86
N ARG A 180 4.50 7.21 -20.11
CA ARG A 180 3.57 8.29 -20.51
C ARG A 180 3.28 9.22 -19.34
N CYS A 181 3.02 8.69 -18.15
CA CYS A 181 2.79 9.47 -16.92
C CYS A 181 3.91 10.47 -16.64
N ILE A 182 5.17 10.03 -16.66
CA ILE A 182 6.35 10.90 -16.45
C ILE A 182 6.42 12.02 -17.50
N LYS A 183 6.01 11.74 -18.74
CA LYS A 183 5.99 12.71 -19.86
C LYS A 183 4.69 13.54 -19.94
N THR A 184 3.72 13.34 -19.04
CA THR A 184 2.37 13.90 -19.16
C THR A 184 1.75 14.09 -17.76
N PRO A 185 2.06 15.20 -17.05
CA PRO A 185 1.68 15.40 -15.65
C PRO A 185 0.17 15.31 -15.37
N TRP A 186 -0.69 15.72 -16.33
CA TRP A 186 -2.14 15.61 -16.16
C TRP A 186 -2.61 14.16 -15.96
N LEU A 187 -1.90 13.18 -16.54
CA LEU A 187 -2.27 11.77 -16.44
C LEU A 187 -2.01 11.23 -15.03
N ILE A 188 -0.96 11.70 -14.36
CA ILE A 188 -0.71 11.39 -12.95
C ILE A 188 -1.82 12.00 -12.08
N ASN A 189 -2.17 13.26 -12.30
CA ASN A 189 -3.27 13.89 -11.57
C ASN A 189 -4.61 13.16 -11.80
N TYR A 190 -4.91 12.77 -13.04
CA TYR A 190 -6.10 12.02 -13.39
C TYR A 190 -6.17 10.66 -12.68
N ILE A 191 -5.07 9.90 -12.65
CA ILE A 191 -5.00 8.61 -11.95
C ILE A 191 -5.23 8.79 -10.45
N CYS A 192 -4.69 9.87 -9.86
CA CYS A 192 -4.86 10.15 -8.43
C CYS A 192 -6.29 10.60 -8.09
N GLU A 193 -6.86 11.51 -8.89
CA GLU A 193 -8.24 11.99 -8.69
C GLU A 193 -9.27 10.88 -8.95
N LEU A 194 -9.04 9.99 -9.93
CA LEU A 194 -9.90 8.83 -10.18
C LEU A 194 -9.99 7.90 -8.95
N VAL A 195 -8.89 7.64 -8.24
CA VAL A 195 -8.95 6.85 -7.00
C VAL A 195 -9.61 7.64 -5.87
N LYS A 196 -9.25 8.92 -5.72
CA LYS A 196 -9.84 9.81 -4.72
C LYS A 196 -11.36 9.88 -4.85
N GLU A 197 -11.92 10.20 -6.02
CA GLU A 197 -13.36 10.34 -6.24
C GLU A 197 -14.11 9.03 -5.92
N ARG A 198 -13.62 7.89 -6.40
CA ARG A 198 -14.26 6.58 -6.14
C ARG A 198 -14.22 6.23 -4.64
N VAL A 199 -13.13 6.58 -3.96
CA VAL A 199 -12.97 6.41 -2.50
C VAL A 199 -13.87 7.38 -1.71
N GLU A 200 -13.99 8.64 -2.12
CA GLU A 200 -14.92 9.62 -1.52
C GLU A 200 -16.39 9.19 -1.69
N ASN A 201 -16.74 8.64 -2.84
CA ASN A 201 -18.06 8.06 -3.13
C ASN A 201 -18.32 6.70 -2.43
N GLY A 202 -17.36 6.18 -1.64
CA GLY A 202 -17.52 4.95 -0.85
C GLY A 202 -17.38 3.64 -1.64
N ILE A 203 -16.95 3.69 -2.90
CA ILE A 203 -16.85 2.55 -3.81
C ILE A 203 -15.63 1.70 -3.45
N SER A 204 -15.88 0.50 -2.92
CA SER A 204 -14.82 -0.46 -2.57
C SER A 204 -14.26 -1.11 -3.84
N PHE A 205 -13.09 -0.67 -4.27
CA PHE A 205 -12.50 -1.12 -5.53
C PHE A 205 -11.01 -1.49 -5.41
N PRO A 206 -10.70 -2.68 -4.85
CA PRO A 206 -9.33 -3.15 -4.62
C PRO A 206 -8.40 -3.08 -5.84
N VAL A 207 -8.93 -3.39 -7.03
CA VAL A 207 -8.14 -3.41 -8.28
C VAL A 207 -7.70 -2.00 -8.69
N LEU A 208 -8.56 -0.98 -8.52
CA LEU A 208 -8.20 0.43 -8.78
C LEU A 208 -7.15 0.94 -7.80
N VAL A 209 -7.31 0.62 -6.52
CA VAL A 209 -6.32 0.96 -5.47
C VAL A 209 -4.98 0.30 -5.77
N SER A 210 -4.97 -1.01 -6.07
CA SER A 210 -3.76 -1.75 -6.45
C SER A 210 -3.11 -1.20 -7.73
N PHE A 211 -3.90 -0.89 -8.76
CA PHE A 211 -3.42 -0.26 -10.00
C PHE A 211 -2.70 1.07 -9.70
N TYR A 212 -3.34 1.97 -8.94
CA TYR A 212 -2.77 3.23 -8.49
C TYR A 212 -1.46 3.04 -7.71
N THR A 213 -1.45 2.12 -6.73
CA THR A 213 -0.27 1.80 -5.91
C THR A 213 0.90 1.36 -6.77
N ASN A 214 0.70 0.40 -7.67
CA ASN A 214 1.75 -0.10 -8.55
C ASN A 214 2.25 1.00 -9.50
N VAL A 215 1.36 1.75 -10.15
CA VAL A 215 1.75 2.84 -11.06
C VAL A 215 2.57 3.92 -10.34
N LEU A 216 2.20 4.35 -9.13
CA LEU A 216 3.00 5.32 -8.38
C LEU A 216 4.35 4.75 -7.91
N ILE A 217 4.39 3.49 -7.47
CA ILE A 217 5.63 2.79 -7.09
C ILE A 217 6.59 2.65 -8.27
N GLU A 218 6.09 2.34 -9.46
CA GLU A 218 6.85 2.23 -10.70
C GLU A 218 7.31 3.61 -11.20
N ILE A 219 6.44 4.63 -11.18
CA ILE A 219 6.81 6.03 -11.47
C ILE A 219 7.95 6.48 -10.55
N PHE A 220 7.84 6.32 -9.22
CA PHE A 220 8.91 6.71 -8.30
C PHE A 220 10.19 5.92 -8.54
N THR A 221 10.10 4.62 -8.81
CA THR A 221 11.29 3.81 -9.15
C THR A 221 12.01 4.36 -10.38
N LEU A 222 11.27 4.79 -11.41
CA LEU A 222 11.83 5.28 -12.67
C LEU A 222 12.24 6.76 -12.65
N LEU A 223 11.64 7.58 -11.78
CA LEU A 223 12.07 8.97 -11.53
C LEU A 223 13.40 9.06 -10.78
N PHE A 224 13.72 8.05 -9.96
CA PHE A 224 14.94 7.99 -9.14
C PHE A 224 15.92 6.88 -9.59
N SER A 225 15.73 6.28 -10.78
CA SER A 225 16.73 5.39 -11.37
C SER A 225 17.74 6.16 -12.23
N ASN A 226 18.88 5.53 -12.52
CA ASN A 226 19.91 6.13 -13.38
C ASN A 226 19.57 6.03 -14.88
N ASP A 227 18.49 5.33 -15.25
CA ASP A 227 18.18 4.95 -16.63
C ASP A 227 17.52 6.09 -17.42
N ILE A 228 16.78 6.97 -16.74
CA ILE A 228 16.11 8.13 -17.37
C ILE A 228 16.53 9.42 -16.68
N LYS A 229 17.19 10.31 -17.44
CA LYS A 229 17.52 11.67 -16.99
C LYS A 229 16.28 12.57 -17.02
N VAL A 230 15.50 12.55 -15.95
CA VAL A 230 14.39 13.47 -15.71
C VAL A 230 14.92 14.76 -15.06
N SER A 231 14.37 15.94 -15.40
CA SER A 231 14.78 17.20 -14.77
C SER A 231 14.24 17.31 -13.33
N GLN A 232 14.99 17.98 -12.45
CA GLN A 232 14.56 18.18 -11.06
C GLN A 232 13.24 18.95 -10.97
N ASP A 233 12.99 19.91 -11.87
CA ASP A 233 11.70 20.63 -11.95
C ASP A 233 10.53 19.71 -12.29
N SER A 234 10.76 18.71 -13.15
CA SER A 234 9.75 17.70 -13.49
C SER A 234 9.49 16.76 -12.31
N ILE A 235 10.54 16.32 -11.61
CA ILE A 235 10.41 15.52 -10.37
C ILE A 235 9.62 16.31 -9.33
N ASN A 236 10.00 17.57 -9.06
CA ASN A 236 9.31 18.45 -8.13
C ASN A 236 7.84 18.69 -8.51
N THR A 237 7.53 18.86 -9.80
CA THR A 237 6.16 19.00 -10.31
C THR A 237 5.33 17.74 -10.05
N ILE A 238 5.90 16.56 -10.32
CA ILE A 238 5.23 15.27 -10.09
C ILE A 238 5.02 15.00 -8.60
N LEU A 239 6.02 15.27 -7.75
CA LEU A 239 5.89 15.15 -6.29
C LEU A 239 4.85 16.13 -5.73
N THR A 240 4.86 17.39 -6.17
CA THR A 240 3.85 18.40 -5.79
C THR A 240 2.44 17.99 -6.22
N THR A 241 2.32 17.28 -7.35
CA THR A 241 1.04 16.70 -7.80
C THR A 241 0.58 15.56 -6.89
N ILE A 242 1.48 14.67 -6.46
CA ILE A 242 1.13 13.43 -5.72
C ILE A 242 0.95 13.65 -4.21
N ILE A 243 1.76 14.52 -3.58
CA ILE A 243 1.75 14.74 -2.11
C ILE A 243 0.35 15.10 -1.55
N PRO A 244 -0.49 15.93 -2.20
CA PRO A 244 -1.86 16.18 -1.76
C PRO A 244 -2.72 14.91 -1.65
N TYR A 245 -2.59 13.97 -2.59
CA TYR A 245 -3.35 12.72 -2.58
C TYR A 245 -2.85 11.73 -1.52
N LEU A 246 -1.55 11.70 -1.22
CA LEU A 246 -1.01 10.96 -0.08
C LEU A 246 -1.48 11.57 1.25
N THR A 247 -1.49 12.90 1.34
CA THR A 247 -2.00 13.65 2.49
C THR A 247 -3.50 13.40 2.70
N PHE A 248 -4.27 13.30 1.60
CA PHE A 248 -5.66 12.85 1.62
C PHE A 248 -5.79 11.41 2.11
N GLY A 249 -5.06 10.45 1.53
CA GLY A 249 -5.12 9.03 1.90
C GLY A 249 -4.74 8.74 3.37
N LEU A 250 -3.88 9.57 3.96
CA LEU A 250 -3.59 9.54 5.41
C LEU A 250 -4.69 10.17 6.27
N ASN A 251 -5.34 11.25 5.81
CA ASN A 251 -6.46 11.87 6.54
C ASN A 251 -7.77 11.09 6.39
N TYR A 252 -7.92 10.30 5.33
CA TYR A 252 -9.15 9.61 4.96
C TYR A 252 -9.51 8.54 6.01
N ALA A 253 -10.34 8.94 6.97
CA ALA A 253 -10.99 8.07 7.95
C ALA A 253 -12.46 7.91 7.52
N PRO A 254 -12.82 6.82 6.82
CA PRO A 254 -14.17 6.65 6.32
C PRO A 254 -15.15 6.29 7.43
N ASN A 255 -16.39 6.77 7.30
CA ASN A 255 -17.52 6.31 8.11
C ASN A 255 -17.94 4.86 7.77
N PHE A 256 -17.38 4.28 6.70
CA PHE A 256 -17.63 2.93 6.21
C PHE A 256 -16.31 2.15 6.14
N HIS A 257 -16.28 0.94 6.69
CA HIS A 257 -15.08 0.08 6.73
C HIS A 257 -14.65 -0.51 5.35
N SER A 258 -15.19 0.01 4.24
CA SER A 258 -15.06 -0.54 2.88
C SER A 258 -13.81 -0.13 2.12
N ASN A 259 -13.22 1.02 2.45
CA ASN A 259 -12.07 1.61 1.74
C ASN A 259 -10.76 1.50 2.53
N ASP A 260 -10.70 0.46 3.37
CA ASP A 260 -9.65 0.20 4.33
C ASP A 260 -8.27 -0.09 3.68
N GLU A 261 -8.25 -0.51 2.43
CA GLU A 261 -7.05 -0.83 1.65
C GLU A 261 -6.32 0.43 1.15
N PHE A 262 -7.05 1.53 0.90
CA PHE A 262 -6.48 2.76 0.34
C PHE A 262 -5.46 3.44 1.29
N GLN A 263 -5.66 3.28 2.60
CA GLN A 263 -4.69 3.73 3.61
C GLN A 263 -3.41 2.89 3.57
N VAL A 264 -3.52 1.57 3.42
CA VAL A 264 -2.37 0.64 3.35
C VAL A 264 -1.57 0.86 2.05
N ALA A 265 -2.27 1.06 0.94
CA ALA A 265 -1.70 1.55 -0.31
C ALA A 265 -0.95 2.88 -0.12
N THR A 266 -1.54 3.84 0.57
CA THR A 266 -0.92 5.14 0.87
C THR A 266 0.36 4.98 1.70
N PHE A 267 0.36 4.14 2.75
CA PHE A 267 1.57 3.81 3.51
C PHE A 267 2.66 3.20 2.61
N MET A 268 2.29 2.27 1.72
CA MET A 268 3.23 1.61 0.81
C MET A 268 3.87 2.61 -0.17
N VAL A 269 3.09 3.54 -0.73
CA VAL A 269 3.59 4.58 -1.64
C VAL A 269 4.49 5.59 -0.90
N ILE A 270 4.16 5.97 0.33
CA ILE A 270 5.02 6.83 1.19
C ILE A 270 6.33 6.12 1.56
N MET A 271 6.28 4.85 1.95
CA MET A 271 7.48 4.05 2.23
C MET A 271 8.35 3.93 0.97
N LYS A 272 7.77 3.67 -0.20
CA LYS A 272 8.53 3.64 -1.45
C LYS A 272 9.18 4.99 -1.77
N LEU A 273 8.46 6.10 -1.63
CA LEU A 273 9.00 7.44 -1.87
C LEU A 273 10.16 7.76 -0.92
N SER A 274 9.97 7.58 0.38
CA SER A 274 10.98 7.83 1.42
C SER A 274 12.21 6.92 1.31
N SER A 275 12.08 5.73 0.70
CA SER A 275 13.23 4.86 0.40
C SER A 275 14.12 5.35 -0.75
N LEU A 276 13.61 6.24 -1.61
CA LEU A 276 14.29 6.69 -2.84
C LEU A 276 14.79 8.13 -2.76
N THR A 277 14.22 8.97 -1.90
CA THR A 277 14.63 10.37 -1.74
C THR A 277 14.57 10.86 -0.30
N GLN A 278 15.30 11.94 -0.01
CA GLN A 278 15.16 12.68 1.23
C GLN A 278 14.05 13.73 1.06
N LEU A 279 13.03 13.64 1.91
CA LEU A 279 11.90 14.56 1.96
C LEU A 279 12.24 15.78 2.83
N SER A 280 11.50 16.88 2.61
CA SER A 280 11.57 18.02 3.52
C SER A 280 11.08 17.64 4.91
N ILE A 281 11.56 18.35 5.94
CA ILE A 281 11.16 18.05 7.32
C ILE A 281 9.68 18.39 7.56
N GLU A 282 9.13 19.38 6.85
CA GLU A 282 7.72 19.77 6.87
C GLU A 282 6.82 18.66 6.32
N VAL A 283 7.17 18.08 5.16
CA VAL A 283 6.44 16.95 4.56
C VAL A 283 6.53 15.71 5.44
N THR A 284 7.73 15.39 5.94
CA THR A 284 7.97 14.25 6.82
C THR A 284 7.18 14.36 8.13
N ASN A 285 7.21 15.53 8.77
CA ASN A 285 6.45 15.81 9.97
C ASN A 285 4.94 15.74 9.71
N THR A 286 4.47 16.27 8.58
CA THR A 286 3.06 16.20 8.18
C THR A 286 2.61 14.74 8.04
N PHE A 287 3.37 13.89 7.36
CA PHE A 287 3.04 12.46 7.25
C PHE A 287 2.98 11.78 8.62
N ILE A 288 3.94 12.01 9.51
CA ILE A 288 3.95 11.39 10.84
C ILE A 288 2.78 11.86 11.73
N ILE A 289 2.45 13.16 11.72
CA ILE A 289 1.29 13.71 12.43
C ILE A 289 0.01 13.02 11.95
N LEU A 290 -0.14 12.83 10.64
CA LEU A 290 -1.34 12.24 10.05
C LEU A 290 -1.43 10.72 10.30
N ILE A 291 -0.36 9.96 10.10
CA ILE A 291 -0.30 8.52 10.38
C ILE A 291 -0.65 8.24 11.85
N THR A 292 -0.08 9.02 12.78
CA THR A 292 -0.30 8.83 14.23
C THR A 292 -1.69 9.26 14.67
N LYS A 293 -2.20 10.40 14.16
CA LYS A 293 -3.57 10.87 14.41
C LYS A 293 -4.63 9.89 13.88
N TRP A 294 -4.45 9.37 12.67
CA TRP A 294 -5.39 8.45 12.01
C TRP A 294 -5.63 7.19 12.85
N SER A 295 -4.54 6.61 13.41
CA SER A 295 -4.54 5.34 14.14
C SER A 295 -5.41 5.35 15.42
N LEU A 296 -5.73 6.54 15.95
CA LEU A 296 -6.63 6.70 17.09
C LEU A 296 -8.09 6.42 16.76
N ASN A 297 -8.51 6.68 15.52
CA ASN A 297 -9.92 6.67 15.13
C ASN A 297 -10.46 5.25 14.83
N GLN A 298 -9.67 4.20 15.06
CA GLN A 298 -9.92 2.84 14.57
C GLN A 298 -9.63 1.76 15.63
N GLU A 299 -10.23 1.87 16.82
CA GLU A 299 -10.11 0.91 17.93
C GLU A 299 -10.33 -0.56 17.53
N LYS A 300 -11.13 -0.79 16.47
CA LYS A 300 -11.51 -2.13 15.98
C LYS A 300 -10.42 -2.80 15.12
N LEU A 301 -9.42 -2.09 14.60
CA LEU A 301 -8.42 -2.63 13.67
C LEU A 301 -6.98 -2.56 14.21
N LYS A 302 -6.74 -3.33 15.28
CA LYS A 302 -5.43 -3.47 15.94
C LYS A 302 -4.30 -3.92 15.02
N THR A 303 -4.60 -4.65 13.95
CA THR A 303 -3.64 -5.01 12.90
C THR A 303 -3.06 -3.77 12.22
N LYS A 304 -3.92 -2.84 11.78
CA LYS A 304 -3.51 -1.61 11.09
C LYS A 304 -2.67 -0.67 11.95
N GLN A 305 -2.87 -0.65 13.27
CA GLN A 305 -2.01 0.13 14.17
C GLN A 305 -0.53 -0.31 14.05
N THR A 306 -0.27 -1.59 13.76
CA THR A 306 1.09 -2.09 13.51
C THR A 306 1.64 -1.67 12.14
N ASP A 307 0.79 -1.47 11.13
CA ASP A 307 1.21 -0.98 9.80
C ASP A 307 1.44 0.52 9.78
N ALA A 308 0.64 1.30 10.52
CA ALA A 308 0.92 2.70 10.82
C ALA A 308 2.27 2.85 11.55
N LEU A 309 2.52 2.03 12.57
CA LEU A 309 3.80 2.01 13.30
C LEU A 309 4.98 1.59 12.40
N ARG A 310 4.81 0.61 11.51
CA ARG A 310 5.81 0.25 10.48
C ARG A 310 6.16 1.43 9.59
N CYS A 311 5.16 2.18 9.12
CA CYS A 311 5.37 3.35 8.27
C CYS A 311 6.14 4.45 9.02
N VAL A 312 5.81 4.74 10.28
CA VAL A 312 6.56 5.70 11.12
C VAL A 312 8.00 5.25 11.34
N ILE A 313 8.23 3.98 11.74
CA ILE A 313 9.59 3.43 11.92
C ILE A 313 10.40 3.54 10.62
N PHE A 314 9.78 3.28 9.46
CA PHE A 314 10.45 3.35 8.16
C PHE A 314 10.80 4.79 7.75
N LEU A 315 9.95 5.78 8.08
CA LEU A 315 10.27 7.20 7.91
C LEU A 315 11.46 7.60 8.79
N PHE A 316 11.49 7.20 10.06
CA PHE A 316 12.67 7.39 10.92
C PHE A 316 13.91 6.70 10.35
N GLN A 317 13.81 5.46 9.86
CA GLN A 317 14.94 4.75 9.28
C GLN A 317 15.54 5.50 8.07
N THR A 318 14.69 5.89 7.11
CA THR A 318 15.12 6.44 5.81
C THR A 318 15.46 7.92 5.80
N GLN A 319 14.76 8.75 6.59
CA GLN A 319 14.98 10.19 6.59
C GLN A 319 16.11 10.57 7.55
N ASN A 320 17.04 11.42 7.12
CA ASN A 320 18.20 11.84 7.91
C ASN A 320 17.98 13.17 8.63
N SER A 321 17.02 13.98 8.17
CA SER A 321 16.55 15.20 8.83
C SER A 321 15.66 14.93 10.05
N LEU A 322 15.09 13.73 10.15
CA LEU A 322 14.15 13.33 11.19
C LEU A 322 14.88 12.69 12.38
N LEU A 323 15.02 13.45 13.47
CA LEU A 323 15.63 13.01 14.72
C LEU A 323 14.64 12.92 15.89
N ASP A 324 13.58 13.73 15.86
CA ASP A 324 12.61 13.92 16.93
C ASP A 324 11.18 13.71 16.43
N PHE A 325 10.23 13.42 17.32
CA PHE A 325 8.82 13.36 16.95
C PHE A 325 8.24 14.77 16.70
N PRO A 326 7.35 14.94 15.70
CA PRO A 326 6.59 16.18 15.59
C PRO A 326 5.60 16.29 16.76
N LYS A 327 5.43 17.50 17.30
CA LYS A 327 4.57 17.81 18.46
C LYS A 327 3.21 17.10 18.38
N GLY A 328 2.81 16.41 19.44
CA GLY A 328 1.54 15.66 19.53
C GLY A 328 1.55 14.27 18.86
N SER A 329 2.54 13.94 18.01
CA SER A 329 2.58 12.64 17.31
C SER A 329 2.86 11.48 18.26
N PHE A 330 3.75 11.70 19.24
CA PHE A 330 4.09 10.69 20.24
C PHE A 330 2.96 10.48 21.26
N ASP A 331 2.26 11.56 21.66
CA ASP A 331 1.06 11.48 22.50
C ASP A 331 -0.10 10.73 21.80
N ASN A 332 -0.06 10.60 20.48
CA ASN A 332 -0.97 9.76 19.71
C ASN A 332 -0.45 8.32 19.61
N LEU A 333 0.86 8.09 19.48
CA LEU A 333 1.45 6.74 19.52
C LEU A 333 1.17 6.02 20.84
N LEU A 334 1.36 6.70 21.98
CA LEU A 334 1.16 6.11 23.32
C LEU A 334 -0.24 5.50 23.54
N LYS A 335 -1.25 5.90 22.75
CA LYS A 335 -2.63 5.38 22.80
C LYS A 335 -2.85 4.09 21.99
N PHE A 336 -1.83 3.54 21.33
CA PHE A 336 -1.93 2.29 20.55
C PHE A 336 -1.96 1.07 21.48
N ASP A 337 -2.80 0.05 21.21
CA ASP A 337 -2.87 -1.17 22.05
C ASP A 337 -1.52 -1.93 22.02
N LYS A 338 -0.89 -2.06 23.19
CA LYS A 338 0.42 -2.72 23.38
C LYS A 338 1.50 -2.17 22.45
N LEU A 339 1.65 -0.83 22.42
CA LEU A 339 2.69 -0.14 21.66
C LEU A 339 4.09 -0.75 21.89
N ALA A 340 4.53 -0.91 23.14
CA ALA A 340 5.88 -1.42 23.44
C ALA A 340 6.11 -2.83 22.87
N LYS A 341 5.18 -3.78 23.06
CA LYS A 341 5.24 -5.12 22.45
C LYS A 341 5.28 -5.07 20.92
N SER A 342 4.61 -4.09 20.30
CA SER A 342 4.63 -3.87 18.85
C SER A 342 5.98 -3.32 18.38
N ILE A 343 6.59 -2.38 19.12
CA ILE A 343 7.94 -1.86 18.86
C ILE A 343 8.97 -3.00 18.99
N VAL A 344 8.94 -3.77 20.09
CA VAL A 344 9.82 -4.92 20.32
C VAL A 344 9.72 -5.95 19.19
N LYS A 345 8.49 -6.28 18.75
CA LYS A 345 8.27 -7.18 17.61
C LYS A 345 8.91 -6.63 16.33
N LEU A 346 8.72 -5.35 16.00
CA LEU A 346 9.28 -4.73 14.79
C LEU A 346 10.80 -4.51 14.88
N ASN A 347 11.36 -4.36 16.08
CA ASN A 347 12.80 -4.30 16.35
C ASN A 347 13.53 -5.59 15.96
N SER A 348 12.87 -6.75 16.06
CA SER A 348 13.40 -8.01 15.55
C SER A 348 13.35 -8.15 14.01
N GLN A 349 12.72 -7.19 13.30
CA GLN A 349 12.41 -7.27 11.87
C GLN A 349 13.01 -6.13 11.02
N THR A 350 13.35 -4.98 11.61
CA THR A 350 13.77 -3.75 10.88
C THR A 350 14.82 -2.93 11.64
N HIS A 351 15.49 -2.00 10.96
CA HIS A 351 16.46 -1.08 11.58
C HIS A 351 15.76 0.13 12.23
N THR A 352 15.25 -0.10 13.43
CA THR A 352 14.49 0.81 14.30
C THR A 352 15.29 1.98 14.93
N GLN A 353 16.62 2.00 14.83
CA GLN A 353 17.49 2.69 15.79
C GLN A 353 17.15 4.15 16.05
N LYS A 354 17.05 4.97 14.99
CA LYS A 354 16.68 6.40 15.07
C LYS A 354 15.32 6.61 15.75
N CYS A 355 14.36 5.74 15.47
CA CYS A 355 13.04 5.78 16.10
C CYS A 355 13.13 5.46 17.60
N ILE A 356 13.93 4.46 18.01
CA ILE A 356 14.15 4.16 19.43
C ILE A 356 14.83 5.32 20.15
N HIS A 357 15.84 5.97 19.54
CA HIS A 357 16.46 7.16 20.11
C HIS A 357 15.45 8.31 20.30
N ALA A 358 14.56 8.55 19.32
CA ALA A 358 13.49 9.54 19.41
C ALA A 358 12.46 9.18 20.51
N ILE A 359 12.06 7.90 20.60
CA ILE A 359 11.11 7.41 21.63
C ILE A 359 11.71 7.61 23.02
N LEU A 360 12.98 7.22 23.23
CA LEU A 360 13.67 7.44 24.50
C LEU A 360 13.69 8.93 24.84
N LYS A 361 14.12 9.80 23.93
CA LYS A 361 14.20 11.26 24.14
C LYS A 361 12.85 11.92 24.48
N GLU A 362 11.77 11.47 23.86
CA GLU A 362 10.43 11.99 24.15
C GLU A 362 9.93 11.49 25.51
N MET A 363 10.18 10.21 25.85
CA MET A 363 9.91 9.67 27.18
C MET A 363 10.73 10.38 28.28
N CYS A 364 11.98 10.78 28.01
CA CYS A 364 12.75 11.64 28.93
C CYS A 364 11.93 12.89 29.29
N SER A 365 11.43 13.56 28.26
CA SER A 365 10.78 14.86 28.35
C SER A 365 9.42 14.75 29.02
N ARG A 366 8.69 13.65 28.80
CA ARG A 366 7.43 13.33 29.51
C ARG A 366 7.66 13.03 30.99
N ILE A 367 8.63 12.18 31.35
CA ILE A 367 8.90 11.85 32.77
C ILE A 367 9.36 13.09 33.55
N LEU A 368 10.17 13.96 32.94
CA LEU A 368 10.60 15.23 33.51
C LEU A 368 9.49 16.30 33.64
N SER A 369 8.37 16.14 32.93
CA SER A 369 7.22 17.06 32.97
C SER A 369 5.95 16.46 33.60
N ALA A 370 6.01 15.21 34.06
CA ALA A 370 4.88 14.49 34.65
C ALA A 370 4.38 15.19 35.93
N GLN A 371 3.08 15.53 35.95
CA GLN A 371 2.46 16.29 37.05
C GLN A 371 1.73 15.41 38.06
N SER A 372 1.61 14.10 37.79
CA SER A 372 0.97 13.12 38.67
C SER A 372 1.83 11.87 38.81
N SER A 373 1.72 11.19 39.96
CA SER A 373 2.42 9.92 40.18
C SER A 373 1.97 8.83 39.21
N GLN A 374 0.66 8.74 38.93
CA GLN A 374 0.12 7.76 37.99
C GLN A 374 0.68 7.95 36.57
N GLU A 375 0.78 9.19 36.07
CA GLU A 375 1.41 9.45 34.77
C GLU A 375 2.90 9.05 34.80
N LEU A 376 3.62 9.34 35.89
CA LEU A 376 5.02 8.93 36.02
C LEU A 376 5.17 7.41 36.04
N ASP A 377 4.33 6.69 36.79
CA ASP A 377 4.32 5.23 36.86
C ASP A 377 3.99 4.61 35.49
N GLU A 378 2.97 5.10 34.79
CA GLU A 378 2.60 4.61 33.44
C GLU A 378 3.73 4.84 32.42
N ASN A 379 4.38 6.01 32.43
CA ASN A 379 5.53 6.29 31.56
C ASN A 379 6.76 5.43 31.91
N MET A 380 7.02 5.18 33.20
CA MET A 380 8.13 4.32 33.65
C MET A 380 7.91 2.85 33.25
N ASN A 381 6.71 2.30 33.45
CA ASN A 381 6.37 0.93 33.02
C ASN A 381 6.56 0.74 31.50
N PHE A 382 6.20 1.73 30.69
CA PHE A 382 6.43 1.70 29.24
C PHE A 382 7.92 1.70 28.87
N LEU A 383 8.75 2.49 29.57
CA LEU A 383 10.20 2.46 29.38
C LEU A 383 10.81 1.13 29.80
N GLU A 384 10.41 0.56 30.93
CA GLU A 384 10.91 -0.75 31.38
C GLU A 384 10.60 -1.86 30.37
N GLU A 385 9.38 -1.90 29.82
CA GLU A 385 9.03 -2.87 28.78
C GLU A 385 9.87 -2.71 27.49
N ILE A 386 10.26 -1.49 27.12
CA ILE A 386 11.18 -1.25 26.00
C ILE A 386 12.62 -1.64 26.35
N VAL A 387 13.16 -1.13 27.45
CA VAL A 387 14.57 -1.30 27.85
C VAL A 387 14.92 -2.75 28.19
N TYR A 388 13.98 -3.52 28.73
CA TYR A 388 14.18 -4.94 29.04
C TYR A 388 14.20 -5.83 27.78
N ASN A 389 13.44 -5.47 26.74
CA ASN A 389 13.21 -6.33 25.56
C ASN A 389 13.99 -5.89 24.31
N ILE A 390 14.80 -4.83 24.39
CA ILE A 390 15.62 -4.32 23.28
C ILE A 390 17.11 -4.37 23.63
N ASP A 391 17.95 -4.72 22.65
CA ASP A 391 19.41 -4.65 22.76
C ASP A 391 19.87 -3.18 22.91
N MET A 392 20.02 -2.75 24.16
CA MET A 392 20.44 -1.40 24.51
C MET A 392 21.92 -1.09 24.19
N THR A 393 22.74 -2.04 23.72
CA THR A 393 24.16 -1.76 23.41
C THR A 393 24.34 -0.64 22.37
N LYS A 394 23.37 -0.48 21.46
CA LYS A 394 23.36 0.54 20.39
C LYS A 394 22.59 1.82 20.79
N HIS A 395 22.08 1.84 22.02
CA HIS A 395 21.30 2.94 22.61
C HIS A 395 21.92 3.45 23.92
N ALA A 396 23.02 2.86 24.38
CA ALA A 396 23.61 3.07 25.70
C ALA A 396 24.01 4.52 25.98
N GLU A 397 24.56 5.23 25.00
CA GLU A 397 24.93 6.65 25.16
C GLU A 397 23.69 7.55 25.33
N THR A 398 22.68 7.39 24.48
CA THR A 398 21.40 8.11 24.59
C THR A 398 20.70 7.82 25.91
N PHE A 399 20.74 6.56 26.36
CA PHE A 399 20.15 6.13 27.62
C PHE A 399 20.94 6.61 28.85
N ALA A 400 22.27 6.66 28.78
CA ALA A 400 23.09 7.25 29.84
C ALA A 400 22.84 8.77 29.95
N ASN A 401 22.78 9.48 28.82
CA ASN A 401 22.44 10.90 28.78
C ASN A 401 21.02 11.17 29.31
N PHE A 402 20.05 10.27 29.06
CA PHE A 402 18.73 10.30 29.68
C PHE A 402 18.79 10.16 31.21
N LEU A 403 19.47 9.13 31.73
CA LEU A 403 19.60 8.90 33.18
C LEU A 403 20.31 10.06 33.89
N ILE A 404 21.35 10.62 33.28
CA ILE A 404 22.05 11.82 33.76
C ILE A 404 21.09 13.03 33.77
N LYS A 405 20.26 13.19 32.73
CA LYS A 405 19.28 14.27 32.67
C LYS A 405 18.20 14.14 33.75
N ILE A 406 17.65 12.94 33.97
CA ILE A 406 16.75 12.66 35.11
C ILE A 406 17.44 13.01 36.43
N TYR A 407 18.67 12.53 36.66
CA TYR A 407 19.37 12.75 37.92
C TYR A 407 19.62 14.24 38.22
N ASN A 408 19.84 15.07 37.19
CA ASN A 408 20.12 16.49 37.32
C ASN A 408 18.85 17.37 37.40
N GLU A 409 17.77 16.99 36.70
CA GLU A 409 16.52 17.78 36.62
C GLU A 409 15.41 17.29 37.56
N MET A 410 15.53 16.09 38.14
CA MET A 410 14.75 15.69 39.31
C MET A 410 14.95 16.72 40.43
N PRO A 411 13.87 17.33 40.97
CA PRO A 411 14.02 18.31 42.04
C PRO A 411 14.57 17.61 43.28
N ASN A 412 15.78 18.01 43.69
CA ASN A 412 16.38 17.62 44.98
C ASN A 412 15.35 17.85 46.09
N SER A 413 14.77 16.77 46.62
CA SER A 413 13.78 16.84 47.68
C SER A 413 14.38 17.56 48.87
N LYS A 414 13.83 18.73 49.25
CA LYS A 414 14.32 19.56 50.36
C LYS A 414 13.92 18.98 51.72
N SER A 415 14.39 17.76 51.95
CA SER A 415 14.37 17.02 53.20
C SER A 415 15.45 15.97 53.11
N LYS A 416 16.38 15.95 54.09
CA LYS A 416 16.99 14.67 54.48
C LYS A 416 15.89 13.84 55.15
N PRO A 417 15.65 12.60 54.70
CA PRO A 417 15.38 11.50 55.60
C PRO A 417 16.70 10.77 55.88
N GLU A 418 17.08 10.64 57.14
CA GLU A 418 18.14 9.71 57.55
C GLU A 418 17.54 8.31 57.66
N SER A 419 17.34 7.66 56.51
CA SER A 419 16.88 6.27 56.39
C SER A 419 17.30 5.67 55.05
N GLU A 420 17.95 4.51 55.08
CA GLU A 420 18.49 3.85 53.88
C GLU A 420 17.38 3.28 52.98
N VAL A 421 17.40 3.63 51.69
CA VAL A 421 16.67 2.89 50.64
C VAL A 421 17.70 2.40 49.62
N ASN A 422 17.93 1.09 49.60
CA ASN A 422 18.96 0.48 48.75
C ASN A 422 18.51 0.41 47.28
N PHE A 423 19.11 1.23 46.41
CA PHE A 423 19.10 0.98 44.97
C PHE A 423 19.88 -0.31 44.67
N GLN A 424 19.18 -1.39 44.30
CA GLN A 424 19.81 -2.64 43.86
C GLN A 424 20.31 -2.53 42.41
N LEU A 425 21.38 -1.78 42.19
CA LEU A 425 22.24 -1.98 41.02
C LEU A 425 22.91 -3.36 41.15
N GLY A 426 22.68 -4.22 40.16
CA GLY A 426 23.02 -5.65 40.23
C GLY A 426 24.52 -5.90 40.45
N ARG A 427 24.85 -6.67 41.49
CA ARG A 427 26.23 -7.11 41.77
C ARG A 427 26.53 -8.46 41.12
N SER A 428 27.55 -8.48 40.27
CA SER A 428 28.15 -9.71 39.72
C SER A 428 28.63 -10.65 40.85
N PRO A 429 28.40 -11.96 40.78
CA PRO A 429 28.76 -12.89 41.85
C PRO A 429 30.24 -13.29 41.79
N SER A 430 31.09 -12.58 42.54
CA SER A 430 32.45 -13.04 42.86
C SER A 430 32.73 -12.95 44.37
N LYS A 431 32.82 -14.11 45.03
CA LYS A 431 33.24 -14.25 46.43
C LYS A 431 34.14 -15.47 46.62
N SER A 432 35.43 -15.28 46.42
CA SER A 432 36.43 -16.07 47.12
C SER A 432 36.61 -15.52 48.55
N ARG A 433 36.55 -16.38 49.57
CA ARG A 433 37.20 -16.21 50.89
C ARG A 433 36.96 -17.41 51.82
N SER A 434 37.98 -18.24 51.94
CA SER A 434 38.37 -18.91 53.18
C SER A 434 39.35 -17.97 53.95
N PRO A 435 39.88 -18.29 55.16
CA PRO A 435 39.82 -19.56 55.89
C PRO A 435 39.54 -19.45 57.42
N SER A 436 39.84 -20.54 58.13
CA SER A 436 39.83 -20.75 59.60
C SER A 436 38.47 -21.14 60.22
N GLN A 437 38.39 -22.10 61.17
CA GLN A 437 39.46 -22.94 61.75
C GLN A 437 38.98 -24.34 62.23
N LYS A 438 39.75 -25.39 61.87
CA LYS A 438 39.95 -26.70 62.54
C LYS A 438 38.76 -27.41 63.23
N ARG A 439 38.35 -28.56 62.66
CA ARG A 439 38.59 -29.92 63.22
C ARG A 439 38.45 -31.00 62.12
N LYS A 440 39.07 -32.17 62.34
CA LYS A 440 39.19 -33.36 61.47
C LYS A 440 39.01 -34.60 62.38
N PRO A 441 38.89 -35.84 61.86
CA PRO A 441 38.46 -36.27 60.52
C PRO A 441 37.39 -37.41 60.58
N THR A 442 36.92 -37.88 59.43
CA THR A 442 36.63 -39.31 59.23
C THR A 442 37.06 -39.69 57.82
N LEU A 443 37.62 -40.88 57.65
CA LEU A 443 38.08 -41.44 56.37
C LEU A 443 37.08 -42.49 55.91
N LEU A 444 36.95 -42.66 54.59
CA LEU A 444 36.97 -43.97 53.94
C LEU A 444 37.29 -43.78 52.46
N PHE A 445 38.36 -44.43 52.01
CA PHE A 445 38.54 -44.79 50.60
C PHE A 445 37.81 -46.11 50.37
N GLU A 446 37.37 -46.38 49.14
CA GLU A 446 37.86 -47.55 48.42
C GLU A 446 37.64 -47.38 46.91
N GLU A 447 38.51 -48.01 46.12
CA GLU A 447 38.50 -48.01 44.65
C GLU A 447 38.14 -49.42 44.14
N SER A 448 38.22 -49.63 42.82
CA SER A 448 37.94 -50.88 42.08
C SER A 448 36.44 -51.24 41.94
N GLY A 449 36.03 -51.97 40.90
CA GLY A 449 36.84 -52.47 39.77
C GLY A 449 36.03 -53.20 38.69
N MET A 450 36.73 -53.44 37.58
CA MET A 450 36.38 -54.28 36.40
C MET A 450 35.79 -55.66 36.74
N ASP A 451 35.07 -56.40 35.88
CA ASP A 451 34.43 -56.19 34.55
C ASP A 451 33.78 -57.57 34.13
N ILE A 452 33.33 -57.75 32.88
CA ILE A 452 33.21 -59.03 32.11
C ILE A 452 31.89 -59.85 32.19
N GLU A 453 31.27 -60.04 31.00
CA GLU A 453 30.37 -61.14 30.51
C GLU A 453 28.97 -61.41 31.12
N SER A 454 28.02 -62.11 30.44
CA SER A 454 27.67 -62.27 29.00
C SER A 454 26.31 -63.01 28.80
N GLN A 455 26.03 -63.46 27.56
CA GLN A 455 24.99 -64.43 27.10
C GLN A 455 23.57 -63.84 26.81
N ILE A 456 23.15 -63.69 25.52
CA ILE A 456 22.57 -64.69 24.56
C ILE A 456 21.02 -64.73 24.67
N LYS A 457 20.27 -64.08 23.74
CA LYS A 457 19.71 -64.58 22.44
C LYS A 457 18.45 -65.49 22.61
N PRO A 458 17.61 -65.80 21.59
CA PRO A 458 17.85 -65.72 20.13
C PRO A 458 16.67 -65.24 19.20
N LYS A 459 17.01 -64.95 17.91
CA LYS A 459 16.35 -65.37 16.63
C LYS A 459 14.84 -65.05 16.34
N GLN A 460 14.32 -65.00 15.09
CA GLN A 460 14.80 -65.14 13.69
C GLN A 460 13.99 -64.14 12.79
N THR A 461 14.46 -63.58 11.67
CA THR A 461 14.55 -64.09 10.27
C THR A 461 13.23 -64.65 9.68
N ASP A 462 12.96 -64.61 8.35
CA ASP A 462 13.83 -64.42 7.17
C ASP A 462 13.28 -63.44 6.10
N SER A 463 14.01 -63.19 5.00
CA SER A 463 13.82 -62.00 4.14
C SER A 463 13.92 -62.17 2.61
N SER A 464 13.11 -61.40 1.87
CA SER A 464 13.17 -61.13 0.41
C SER A 464 12.69 -59.69 0.13
N GLY A 465 13.19 -58.90 -0.82
CA GLY A 465 14.13 -59.12 -1.93
C GLY A 465 13.60 -58.36 -3.17
N THR A 466 14.29 -57.34 -3.70
CA THR A 466 15.25 -57.46 -4.83
C THR A 466 16.06 -56.15 -4.97
N THR A 467 17.27 -56.20 -5.56
CA THR A 467 18.31 -55.15 -5.51
C THR A 467 18.85 -54.68 -6.86
N GLN A 468 19.25 -53.40 -6.96
CA GLN A 468 20.27 -52.79 -7.84
C GLN A 468 20.63 -51.41 -7.20
N ASN A 469 21.86 -51.02 -6.82
CA ASN A 469 23.24 -51.49 -7.08
C ASN A 469 23.68 -51.26 -8.55
N ILE A 470 24.84 -50.69 -8.94
CA ILE A 470 26.24 -50.54 -8.43
C ILE A 470 26.84 -49.22 -9.05
N GLU A 471 27.82 -48.42 -8.57
CA GLU A 471 28.73 -48.34 -7.39
C GLU A 471 29.07 -46.84 -7.06
N ASN A 472 30.05 -46.54 -6.19
CA ASN A 472 30.71 -45.22 -6.02
C ASN A 472 32.02 -45.34 -5.18
N PRO A 473 33.22 -44.96 -5.68
CA PRO A 473 34.44 -45.00 -4.86
C PRO A 473 35.23 -43.67 -4.71
N LYS A 474 35.29 -43.18 -3.45
CA LYS A 474 36.49 -42.70 -2.71
C LYS A 474 37.15 -41.34 -3.05
N ASN A 475 36.82 -40.31 -2.24
CA ASN A 475 37.62 -39.66 -1.16
C ASN A 475 39.17 -39.85 -1.15
N PRO A 476 40.01 -38.95 -0.52
CA PRO A 476 39.68 -38.04 0.61
C PRO A 476 40.41 -36.64 0.67
N ILE A 477 40.37 -36.01 1.87
CA ILE A 477 41.27 -34.99 2.49
C ILE A 477 41.19 -33.49 2.08
N PHE A 478 40.48 -32.66 2.87
CA PHE A 478 41.06 -31.66 3.82
C PHE A 478 40.00 -30.67 4.37
N ALA A 479 40.21 -30.22 5.61
CA ALA A 479 39.51 -29.11 6.30
C ALA A 479 40.38 -28.64 7.49
N PRO A 480 40.08 -27.53 8.19
CA PRO A 480 39.33 -26.31 7.83
C PRO A 480 40.18 -25.02 7.96
N LEU A 481 39.72 -23.87 7.45
CA LEU A 481 40.39 -22.57 7.65
C LEU A 481 39.55 -21.54 8.45
N LEU A 482 39.78 -21.57 9.76
CA LEU A 482 39.91 -20.47 10.73
C LEU A 482 39.36 -19.05 10.42
N ARG A 483 38.51 -18.56 11.35
CA ARG A 483 38.52 -17.17 11.85
C ARG A 483 39.71 -16.96 12.82
N PRO A 484 39.99 -15.74 13.33
CA PRO A 484 39.86 -14.37 12.79
C PRO A 484 41.24 -13.62 12.85
N THR A 485 41.26 -12.30 12.65
CA THR A 485 42.36 -11.44 13.11
C THR A 485 41.87 -10.22 13.91
N LEU A 486 42.59 -9.91 14.99
CA LEU A 486 42.47 -8.74 15.85
C LEU A 486 43.90 -8.30 16.23
N SER A 487 44.29 -7.03 15.99
CA SER A 487 45.18 -6.27 16.89
C SER A 487 45.56 -4.88 16.36
N GLN A 488 45.12 -3.84 17.08
CA GLN A 488 45.91 -2.71 17.63
C GLN A 488 46.75 -1.76 16.74
N SER A 489 46.78 -0.49 17.21
CA SER A 489 47.71 0.63 16.93
C SER A 489 47.77 1.17 15.48
N CYS A 490 47.80 2.49 15.26
CA CYS A 490 47.92 3.61 16.20
C CYS A 490 46.62 4.42 16.41
#